data_AF-A0A090VF07-F1
#
_entry.id   AF-A0A090VF07-F1
#
_cell.length_a   1.000
_cell.length_b   1.000
_cell.length_c   1.000
_cell.angle_alpha   90.00
_cell.angle_beta   90.00
_cell.angle_gamma   90.00
#
_symmetry.space_group_name_H-M   'P 1'
#
loop_
_entity.id
_entity.type
_entity.pdbx_description
1 polymer ?
#
loop_
_entity_poly.entity_id
_entity_poly.type
_entity_poly.pdbx_seq_one_letter_code
_entity_poly.pdbx_strand_id
1 'polypeptide(L)'
;MNSQDQMSVYEEMRRSGWLNPADVSTAASSGVYGKLYNSFYDVDSSGNFAVKNDASGVAEFLRMAEYRNTNWFKQLFDVSLMQNHSISMSSGTEKSTYYGSVSALLDPGWTKASNVNRYTANFNSSYKLSDKLELNTISNVSFRNQKAPGTLAQETDVVTGEVRRDFDINPYSFAINSSRTLDPNQSYIANYTDFNILDELEENYIDLKSTDLRFQAQLKYKLLKKLRLVF
;
A
#
# COMPACT_ATOMS: atom_id res chain seq x y z
N MET A 1 -15.45 5.08 17.00
CA MET A 1 -14.94 5.68 18.25
C MET A 1 -14.02 6.85 17.90
N ASN A 2 -14.15 8.00 18.57
CA ASN A 2 -13.19 9.10 18.44
C ASN A 2 -12.07 8.97 19.50
N SER A 3 -11.09 9.88 19.50
CA SER A 3 -9.99 9.83 20.47
C SER A 3 -10.44 10.05 21.92
N GLN A 4 -11.46 10.86 22.18
CA GLN A 4 -11.97 11.09 23.54
C GLN A 4 -12.62 9.82 24.11
N ASP A 5 -13.47 9.16 23.31
CA ASP A 5 -14.08 7.88 23.67
C ASP A 5 -12.98 6.82 23.90
N GLN A 6 -11.96 6.74 23.02
CA GLN A 6 -10.82 5.83 23.18
C GLN A 6 -10.04 6.09 24.46
N MET A 7 -9.75 7.36 24.76
CA MET A 7 -9.06 7.74 26.00
C MET A 7 -9.91 7.42 27.24
N SER A 8 -11.23 7.56 27.18
CA SER A 8 -12.10 7.17 28.29
C SER A 8 -12.02 5.68 28.59
N VAL A 9 -11.97 4.83 27.56
CA VAL A 9 -11.76 3.39 27.69
C VAL A 9 -10.37 3.09 28.25
N TYR A 10 -9.33 3.76 27.75
CA TYR A 10 -7.98 3.57 28.27
C TYR A 10 -7.84 4.00 29.72
N GLU A 11 -8.51 5.08 30.15
CA GLU A 11 -8.51 5.44 31.57
C GLU A 11 -9.23 4.44 32.45
N GLU A 12 -10.32 3.83 31.99
CA GLU A 12 -10.97 2.75 32.73
C GLU A 12 -10.06 1.51 32.83
N MET A 13 -9.36 1.16 31.75
CA MET A 13 -8.36 0.08 31.75
C MET A 13 -7.21 0.38 32.71
N ARG A 14 -6.70 1.62 32.73
CA ARG A 14 -5.65 2.04 33.66
C ARG A 14 -6.13 1.95 35.11
N ARG A 15 -7.33 2.43 35.42
CA ARG A 15 -7.93 2.35 36.76
C ARG A 15 -8.12 0.90 37.21
N SER A 16 -8.46 0.03 36.27
CA SER A 16 -8.58 -1.42 36.50
C SER A 16 -7.22 -2.13 36.61
N GLY A 17 -6.10 -1.41 36.48
CA GLY A 17 -4.74 -1.94 36.67
C GLY A 17 -4.06 -2.47 35.40
N TRP A 18 -4.73 -2.47 34.25
CA TRP A 18 -4.24 -3.08 33.00
C TRP A 18 -3.18 -2.25 32.28
N LEU A 19 -3.13 -0.93 32.53
CA LEU A 19 -2.18 0.00 31.90
C LEU A 19 -1.22 0.58 32.94
N ASN A 20 -0.71 -0.24 33.85
CA ASN A 20 0.27 0.22 34.83
C ASN A 20 1.67 0.39 34.20
N PRO A 21 2.58 1.18 34.81
CA PRO A 21 3.90 1.42 34.23
C PRO A 21 4.74 0.14 34.07
N ALA A 22 4.66 -0.81 35.00
CA ALA A 22 5.46 -2.03 34.98
C ALA A 22 5.11 -2.92 33.78
N ASP A 23 3.83 -3.01 33.44
CA ASP A 23 3.35 -3.85 32.34
C ASP A 23 3.53 -3.17 30.98
N VAL A 24 3.26 -1.86 30.88
CA VAL A 24 3.21 -1.15 29.59
C VAL A 24 4.58 -0.66 29.12
N SER A 25 5.50 -0.32 30.03
CA SER A 25 6.82 0.22 29.65
C SER A 25 7.71 -0.81 28.96
N THR A 26 7.57 -2.09 29.30
CA THR A 26 8.32 -3.20 28.71
C THR A 26 7.49 -4.07 27.77
N ALA A 27 6.24 -3.67 27.48
CA ALA A 27 5.36 -4.42 26.59
C ALA A 27 5.94 -4.49 25.18
N ALA A 28 5.69 -5.62 24.51
CA ALA A 28 6.07 -5.81 23.10
C ALA A 28 5.47 -4.72 22.20
N SER A 29 4.29 -4.22 22.53
CA SER A 29 3.67 -3.08 21.85
C SER A 29 3.07 -2.13 22.86
N SER A 30 3.19 -0.82 22.63
CA SER A 30 2.67 0.18 23.55
C SER A 30 2.05 1.36 22.80
N GLY A 31 0.98 1.91 23.39
CA GLY A 31 0.28 3.07 22.85
C GLY A 31 0.57 4.34 23.65
N VAL A 32 -0.46 5.17 23.83
CA VAL A 32 -0.37 6.47 24.52
C VAL A 32 0.22 6.34 25.94
N TYR A 33 -0.16 5.32 26.71
CA TYR A 33 0.35 5.15 28.08
C TYR A 33 1.79 4.67 28.14
N GLY A 34 2.21 3.81 27.21
CA GLY A 34 3.63 3.42 27.12
C GLY A 34 4.49 4.62 26.77
N LYS A 35 4.05 5.42 25.80
CA LYS A 35 4.71 6.68 25.47
C LYS A 35 4.74 7.65 26.65
N LEU A 36 3.63 7.81 27.37
CA LEU A 36 3.57 8.64 28.58
C LEU A 36 4.64 8.23 29.61
N TYR A 37 4.68 6.94 29.95
CA TYR A 37 5.60 6.44 30.97
C TYR A 37 7.05 6.52 30.54
N ASN A 38 7.35 6.25 29.26
CA ASN A 38 8.68 6.41 28.71
C ASN A 38 9.10 7.90 28.73
N SER A 39 8.18 8.82 28.44
CA SER A 39 8.45 10.26 28.42
C SER A 39 8.68 10.91 29.80
N PHE A 40 8.52 10.17 30.90
CA PHE A 40 9.01 10.61 32.21
C PHE A 40 10.54 10.59 32.31
N TYR A 41 11.20 9.82 31.44
CA TYR A 41 12.66 9.67 31.42
C TYR A 41 13.31 10.47 30.28
N ASP A 42 12.51 10.99 29.34
CA ASP A 42 12.97 11.86 28.27
C ASP A 42 13.30 13.26 28.81
N VAL A 43 14.47 13.78 28.46
CA VAL A 43 14.92 15.14 28.82
C VAL A 43 15.13 16.00 27.57
N ASP A 44 14.66 17.24 27.64
CA ASP A 44 14.85 18.23 26.58
C ASP A 44 16.31 18.75 26.53
N SER A 45 16.64 19.53 25.50
CA SER A 45 17.96 20.12 25.32
C SER A 45 18.38 21.10 26.44
N SER A 46 17.44 21.51 27.28
CA SER A 46 17.64 22.38 28.44
C SER A 46 17.72 21.59 29.76
N GLY A 47 17.66 20.25 29.70
CA GLY A 47 17.71 19.36 30.86
C GLY A 47 16.40 19.22 31.64
N ASN A 48 15.28 19.73 31.13
CA ASN A 48 13.96 19.53 31.75
C ASN A 48 13.34 18.23 31.23
N PHE A 49 12.59 17.53 32.09
CA PHE A 49 11.82 16.36 31.65
C PHE A 49 10.74 16.76 30.66
N ALA A 50 10.62 15.99 29.58
CA ALA A 50 9.62 16.21 28.52
C ALA A 50 8.19 16.15 29.06
N VAL A 51 7.93 15.26 30.01
CA VAL A 51 6.68 15.20 30.78
C VAL A 51 6.97 15.16 32.27
N LYS A 52 6.33 16.04 33.04
CA LYS A 52 6.43 16.02 34.50
C LYS A 52 5.68 14.80 35.04
N ASN A 53 6.36 14.00 35.86
CA ASN A 53 5.74 12.88 36.58
C ASN A 53 4.95 13.37 37.81
N ASP A 54 3.96 14.22 37.56
CA ASP A 54 2.98 14.70 38.52
C ASP A 54 1.57 14.66 37.90
N ALA A 55 0.53 14.88 38.71
CA ALA A 55 -0.85 14.83 38.24
C ALA A 55 -1.15 15.83 37.11
N SER A 56 -0.47 16.98 37.10
CA SER A 56 -0.67 18.02 36.09
C SER A 56 0.00 17.66 34.77
N GLY A 57 1.23 17.14 34.81
CA GLY A 57 1.98 16.75 33.62
C GLY A 57 1.35 15.55 32.92
N VAL A 58 0.90 14.55 33.69
CA VAL A 58 0.14 13.41 33.17
C VAL A 58 -1.17 13.87 32.53
N ALA A 59 -1.94 14.71 33.22
CA ALA A 59 -3.20 15.21 32.69
C ALA A 59 -2.99 15.99 31.39
N GLU A 60 -1.95 16.81 31.28
CA GLU A 60 -1.67 17.57 30.06
C GLU A 60 -1.31 16.64 28.88
N PHE A 61 -0.46 15.63 29.12
CA PHE A 61 -0.10 14.66 28.08
C PHE A 61 -1.32 13.88 27.58
N LEU A 62 -2.13 13.35 28.49
CA LEU A 62 -3.33 12.59 28.14
C LEU A 62 -4.37 13.47 27.44
N ARG A 63 -4.51 14.73 27.88
CA ARG A 63 -5.39 15.71 27.24
C ARG A 63 -4.98 15.99 25.80
N MET A 64 -3.68 16.08 25.50
CA MET A 64 -3.21 16.18 24.11
C MET A 64 -3.65 14.96 23.28
N ALA A 65 -3.58 13.75 23.84
CA ALA A 65 -4.04 12.54 23.17
C ALA A 65 -5.56 12.50 22.97
N GLU A 66 -6.34 13.02 23.92
CA GLU A 66 -7.79 13.17 23.82
C GLU A 66 -8.21 14.09 22.66
N TYR A 67 -7.53 15.23 22.49
CA TYR A 67 -7.88 16.20 21.44
C TYR A 67 -7.34 15.85 20.05
N ARG A 68 -6.42 14.90 19.95
CA ARG A 68 -5.70 14.60 18.71
C ARG A 68 -6.61 14.07 17.59
N ASN A 69 -7.45 13.09 17.90
CA ASN A 69 -8.43 12.49 16.99
C ASN A 69 -7.88 12.14 15.59
N THR A 70 -6.67 11.58 15.53
CA THR A 70 -5.94 11.27 14.29
C THR A 70 -6.84 10.57 13.29
N ASN A 71 -6.91 11.15 12.10
CA ASN A 71 -7.60 10.56 10.97
C ASN A 71 -6.57 9.81 10.12
N TRP A 72 -6.38 8.53 10.40
CA TRP A 72 -5.41 7.70 9.70
C TRP A 72 -5.68 7.58 8.20
N PHE A 73 -6.95 7.62 7.77
CA PHE A 73 -7.27 7.68 6.33
C PHE A 73 -6.69 8.94 5.69
N LYS A 74 -6.80 10.09 6.36
CA LYS A 74 -6.20 11.34 5.86
C LYS A 74 -4.67 11.32 5.89
N GLN A 75 -4.06 10.57 6.81
CA GLN A 75 -2.60 10.48 6.91
C GLN A 75 -1.99 9.50 5.92
N LEU A 76 -2.69 8.42 5.59
CA LEU A 76 -2.15 7.29 4.83
C LEU A 76 -2.61 7.24 3.37
N PHE A 77 -3.65 8.02 3.02
CA PHE A 77 -4.24 8.05 1.70
C PHE A 77 -4.22 9.45 1.12
N ASP A 78 -3.86 9.53 -0.15
CA ASP A 78 -3.79 10.77 -0.91
C ASP A 78 -4.86 10.78 -2.01
N VAL A 79 -5.38 11.96 -2.32
CA VAL A 79 -6.23 12.13 -3.50
C VAL A 79 -5.30 12.19 -4.72
N SER A 80 -5.26 11.11 -5.49
CA SER A 80 -4.42 10.99 -6.68
C SER A 80 -5.23 10.95 -7.97
N LEU A 81 -4.60 11.43 -9.05
CA LEU A 81 -5.17 11.42 -10.39
C LEU A 81 -4.43 10.41 -11.25
N MET A 82 -5.07 9.30 -11.56
CA MET A 82 -4.57 8.35 -12.55
C MET A 82 -4.74 8.92 -13.96
N GLN A 83 -3.69 8.85 -14.78
CA GLN A 83 -3.71 9.28 -16.17
C GLN A 83 -3.49 8.08 -17.09
N ASN A 84 -4.26 8.03 -18.18
CA ASN A 84 -4.10 7.01 -19.21
C ASN A 84 -4.15 7.68 -20.59
N HIS A 85 -3.01 7.69 -21.27
CA HIS A 85 -2.85 8.28 -22.60
C HIS A 85 -2.61 7.17 -23.60
N SER A 86 -3.33 7.18 -24.72
CA SER A 86 -3.09 6.22 -25.80
C SER A 86 -3.15 6.88 -27.16
N ILE A 87 -2.19 6.53 -28.01
CA ILE A 87 -2.18 6.92 -29.42
C ILE A 87 -2.19 5.63 -30.23
N SER A 88 -3.12 5.54 -31.18
CA SER A 88 -3.24 4.41 -32.08
C SER A 88 -3.34 4.87 -33.52
N MET A 89 -2.74 4.10 -34.42
CA MET A 89 -2.85 4.28 -35.85
C MET A 89 -3.27 2.96 -36.48
N SER A 90 -4.28 3.03 -37.35
CA SER A 90 -4.71 1.93 -38.20
C SER A 90 -4.61 2.33 -39.66
N SER A 91 -4.09 1.45 -40.49
CA SER A 91 -4.03 1.65 -41.94
C SER A 91 -4.26 0.33 -42.65
N GLY A 92 -4.84 0.37 -43.84
CA GLY A 92 -5.09 -0.85 -44.60
C GLY A 92 -5.41 -0.61 -46.05
N THR A 93 -5.14 -1.64 -46.85
CA THR A 93 -5.56 -1.80 -48.24
C THR A 93 -6.38 -3.08 -48.35
N GLU A 94 -6.81 -3.44 -49.57
CA GLU A 94 -7.51 -4.71 -49.80
C GLU A 94 -6.67 -5.95 -49.40
N LYS A 95 -5.34 -5.83 -49.45
CA LYS A 95 -4.38 -6.93 -49.25
C LYS A 95 -3.75 -6.94 -47.86
N SER A 96 -3.69 -5.81 -47.16
CA SER A 96 -2.96 -5.72 -45.88
C SER A 96 -3.68 -4.79 -44.92
N THR A 97 -3.72 -5.12 -43.64
CA THR A 97 -4.15 -4.22 -42.58
C THR A 97 -3.12 -4.19 -41.47
N TYR A 98 -2.93 -3.01 -40.89
CA TYR A 98 -1.96 -2.72 -39.85
C TYR A 98 -2.64 -1.92 -38.76
N TYR A 99 -2.37 -2.29 -37.51
CA TYR A 99 -2.77 -1.55 -36.33
C TYR A 99 -1.57 -1.44 -35.41
N GLY A 100 -1.21 -0.23 -35.01
CA GLY A 100 -0.20 0.03 -34.00
C GLY A 100 -0.77 0.94 -32.92
N SER A 101 -0.43 0.69 -31.66
CA SER A 101 -0.77 1.60 -30.57
C SER A 101 0.32 1.66 -29.53
N VAL A 102 0.49 2.83 -28.92
CA VAL A 102 1.30 3.03 -27.73
C VAL A 102 0.42 3.67 -26.65
N SER A 103 0.60 3.24 -25.40
CA SER A 103 -0.12 3.82 -24.26
C SER A 103 0.76 3.94 -23.04
N ALA A 104 0.51 4.98 -22.25
CA ALA A 104 1.14 5.21 -20.95
C ALA A 104 0.03 5.36 -19.90
N LEU A 105 0.07 4.48 -18.89
CA LEU A 105 -0.72 4.58 -17.68
C LEU A 105 0.19 5.04 -16.55
N LEU A 106 -0.15 6.17 -15.94
CA LEU A 106 0.56 6.76 -14.82
C LEU A 106 -0.42 6.83 -13.65
N ASP A 107 -0.23 5.96 -12.67
CA ASP A 107 -1.03 5.90 -11.46
C ASP A 107 -0.13 6.21 -10.25
N PRO A 108 -0.22 7.42 -9.68
CA PRO A 108 0.51 7.76 -8.46
C PRO A 108 0.09 6.94 -7.24
N GLY A 109 -1.01 6.18 -7.33
CA GLY A 109 -1.60 5.40 -6.24
C GLY A 109 -2.37 6.25 -5.24
N TRP A 110 -3.35 5.63 -4.60
CA TRP A 110 -4.23 6.26 -3.60
C TRP A 110 -3.73 6.13 -2.15
N THR A 111 -2.79 5.21 -1.90
CA THR A 111 -2.13 5.04 -0.60
C THR A 111 -0.68 5.50 -0.69
N LYS A 112 -0.12 5.94 0.44
CA LYS A 112 1.32 6.08 0.57
C LYS A 112 2.02 4.76 0.22
N ALA A 113 3.21 4.87 -0.37
CA ALA A 113 4.02 3.76 -0.86
C ALA A 113 3.35 2.84 -1.92
N SER A 114 2.36 3.33 -2.65
CA SER A 114 1.77 2.63 -3.80
C SER A 114 1.86 3.49 -5.04
N ASN A 115 2.41 3.00 -6.15
CA ASN A 115 2.27 3.62 -7.47
C ASN A 115 2.44 2.59 -8.58
N VAL A 116 1.91 2.86 -9.77
CA VAL A 116 2.04 2.01 -10.96
C VAL A 116 2.23 2.87 -12.20
N ASN A 117 3.34 2.65 -12.89
CA ASN A 117 3.60 3.19 -14.23
C ASN A 117 3.66 2.04 -15.23
N ARG A 118 2.83 2.08 -16.27
CA ARG A 118 2.79 1.04 -17.30
C ARG A 118 2.85 1.65 -18.71
N TYR A 119 3.82 1.20 -19.48
CA TYR A 119 3.97 1.53 -20.90
C TYR A 119 3.65 0.31 -21.73
N THR A 120 2.76 0.44 -22.69
CA THR A 120 2.34 -0.68 -23.55
C THR A 120 2.47 -0.28 -25.00
N ALA A 121 3.06 -1.16 -25.81
CA ALA A 121 3.07 -1.09 -27.25
C ALA A 121 2.35 -2.31 -27.82
N ASN A 122 1.44 -2.08 -28.76
CA ASN A 122 0.76 -3.13 -29.53
C ASN A 122 1.03 -2.93 -31.00
N PHE A 123 1.24 -4.02 -31.71
CA PHE A 123 1.31 -4.05 -33.16
C PHE A 123 0.63 -5.31 -33.67
N ASN A 124 -0.41 -5.13 -34.48
CA ASN A 124 -1.11 -6.20 -35.15
C ASN A 124 -1.02 -5.98 -36.65
N SER A 125 -0.72 -7.03 -37.41
CA SER A 125 -0.81 -6.95 -38.87
C SER A 125 -1.48 -8.18 -39.46
N SER A 126 -2.23 -7.97 -40.53
CA SER A 126 -2.90 -9.01 -41.29
C SER A 126 -2.58 -8.85 -42.76
N TYR A 127 -2.15 -9.92 -43.40
CA TYR A 127 -1.74 -9.95 -44.79
C TYR A 127 -2.52 -11.02 -45.54
N LYS A 128 -3.26 -10.64 -46.58
CA LYS A 128 -3.80 -11.56 -47.58
C LYS A 128 -2.74 -11.81 -48.63
N LEU A 129 -1.94 -12.85 -48.42
CA LEU A 129 -0.88 -13.27 -49.35
C LEU A 129 -1.47 -13.78 -50.68
N SER A 130 -2.67 -14.38 -50.63
CA SER A 130 -3.48 -14.73 -51.79
C SER A 130 -4.96 -14.87 -51.40
N ASP A 131 -5.87 -15.12 -52.35
CA ASP A 131 -7.29 -15.39 -52.06
C ASP A 131 -7.49 -16.60 -51.11
N LYS A 132 -6.49 -17.48 -51.05
CA LYS A 132 -6.47 -18.70 -50.25
C LYS A 132 -5.58 -18.63 -49.02
N LEU A 133 -4.73 -17.62 -48.85
CA LEU A 133 -3.71 -17.58 -47.78
C LEU A 133 -3.71 -16.24 -47.07
N GLU A 134 -3.86 -16.25 -45.75
CA GLU A 134 -3.83 -15.07 -44.89
C GLU A 134 -2.92 -15.30 -43.68
N LEU A 135 -2.04 -14.35 -43.39
CA LEU A 135 -1.16 -14.34 -42.23
C LEU A 135 -1.60 -13.23 -41.27
N ASN A 136 -1.84 -13.54 -40.01
CA ASN A 136 -2.09 -12.56 -38.95
C ASN A 136 -0.96 -12.63 -37.93
N THR A 137 -0.46 -11.48 -37.50
CA THR A 137 0.52 -11.39 -36.42
C THR A 137 0.04 -10.41 -35.37
N ILE A 138 0.32 -10.74 -34.12
CA ILE A 138 0.00 -9.92 -32.95
C ILE A 138 1.25 -9.86 -32.08
N SER A 139 1.72 -8.64 -31.84
CA SER A 139 2.85 -8.32 -31.00
C SER A 139 2.40 -7.36 -29.92
N ASN A 140 2.68 -7.69 -28.66
CA ASN A 140 2.42 -6.82 -27.52
C ASN A 140 3.65 -6.81 -26.61
N VAL A 141 4.00 -5.61 -26.17
CA VAL A 141 5.09 -5.36 -25.23
C VAL A 141 4.53 -4.47 -24.13
N SER A 142 4.72 -4.85 -22.88
CA SER A 142 4.30 -4.05 -21.73
C SER A 142 5.41 -3.99 -20.69
N PHE A 143 5.80 -2.79 -20.31
CA PHE A 143 6.73 -2.52 -19.21
C PHE A 143 5.94 -1.93 -18.06
N ARG A 144 5.99 -2.56 -16.89
CA ARG A 144 5.35 -2.08 -15.66
C ARG A 144 6.39 -1.86 -14.58
N ASN A 145 6.38 -0.68 -13.98
CA ASN A 145 7.09 -0.36 -12.76
C ASN A 145 6.07 -0.04 -11.67
N GLN A 146 6.13 -0.74 -10.55
CA GLN A 146 5.15 -0.63 -9.48
C GLN A 146 5.86 -0.61 -8.14
N LYS A 147 5.50 0.37 -7.29
CA LYS A 147 5.87 0.36 -5.87
C LYS A 147 4.68 -0.14 -5.05
N ALA A 148 4.90 -1.00 -4.08
CA ALA A 148 3.88 -1.49 -3.16
C ALA A 148 4.42 -1.57 -1.71
N PRO A 149 3.57 -1.45 -0.67
CA PRO A 149 3.99 -1.63 0.72
C PRO A 149 4.59 -3.02 0.96
N GLY A 150 5.68 -3.11 1.71
CA GLY A 150 6.37 -4.36 2.09
C GLY A 150 5.68 -5.18 3.17
N THR A 151 4.35 -5.24 3.14
CA THR A 151 3.55 -5.95 4.14
C THR A 151 3.83 -7.46 4.13
N LEU A 152 4.11 -8.05 5.29
CA LEU A 152 4.19 -9.51 5.45
C LEU A 152 2.79 -10.12 5.60
N ALA A 153 2.62 -11.34 5.10
CA ALA A 153 1.37 -12.07 5.27
C ALA A 153 1.13 -12.40 6.76
N GLN A 154 -0.14 -12.43 7.15
CA GLN A 154 -0.55 -12.86 8.48
C GLN A 154 -0.19 -14.34 8.69
N GLU A 155 0.55 -14.65 9.75
CA GLU A 155 0.78 -16.02 10.17
C GLU A 155 -0.24 -16.42 11.24
N THR A 156 -0.75 -17.65 11.13
CA THR A 156 -1.66 -18.22 12.12
C THR A 156 -0.92 -19.38 12.76
N ASP A 157 -0.69 -19.29 14.06
CA ASP A 157 -0.18 -20.41 14.84
C ASP A 157 -1.25 -21.52 14.84
N VAL A 158 -0.92 -22.63 14.20
CA VAL A 158 -1.86 -23.77 14.02
C VAL A 158 -2.15 -24.52 15.32
N VAL A 159 -1.39 -24.27 16.40
CA VAL A 159 -1.54 -24.93 17.70
C VAL A 159 -2.34 -24.06 18.66
N THR A 160 -2.00 -22.77 18.78
CA THR A 160 -2.67 -21.84 19.70
C THR A 160 -3.87 -21.14 19.07
N GLY A 161 -4.00 -21.18 17.74
CA GLY A 161 -4.96 -20.38 16.99
C GLY A 161 -4.64 -18.89 17.03
N GLU A 162 -3.47 -18.52 17.55
CA GLU A 162 -3.04 -17.14 17.67
C GLU A 162 -2.68 -16.60 16.28
N VAL A 163 -3.34 -15.50 15.92
CA VAL A 163 -3.02 -14.77 14.71
C VAL A 163 -1.90 -13.80 15.04
N ARG A 164 -0.71 -14.04 14.49
CA ARG A 164 0.43 -13.14 14.62
C ARG A 164 0.61 -12.34 13.34
N ARG A 165 0.72 -11.02 13.50
CA ARG A 165 1.10 -10.10 12.43
C ARG A 165 2.44 -9.49 12.81
N ASP A 166 3.52 -10.16 12.42
CA ASP A 166 4.85 -9.70 12.80
C ASP A 166 5.18 -8.32 12.20
N PHE A 167 4.74 -8.01 10.97
CA PHE A 167 4.80 -6.65 10.41
C PHE A 167 3.69 -6.41 9.35
N ASP A 168 2.55 -5.85 9.77
CA ASP A 168 1.49 -5.42 8.87
C ASP A 168 1.48 -3.90 8.69
N ILE A 169 2.17 -3.43 7.65
CA ILE A 169 2.22 -2.01 7.25
C ILE A 169 1.16 -1.69 6.20
N ASN A 170 0.11 -2.50 6.07
CA ASN A 170 -0.97 -2.22 5.12
C ASN A 170 -1.71 -0.93 5.54
N PRO A 171 -1.73 0.12 4.69
CA PRO A 171 -2.32 1.41 5.03
C PRO A 171 -3.80 1.33 5.42
N TYR A 172 -4.57 0.44 4.76
CA TYR A 172 -5.99 0.26 5.04
C TYR A 172 -6.22 -0.45 6.37
N SER A 173 -5.51 -1.56 6.59
CA SER A 173 -5.54 -2.32 7.85
C SER A 173 -5.15 -1.45 9.04
N PHE A 174 -4.10 -0.65 8.89
CA PHE A 174 -3.66 0.28 9.93
C PHE A 174 -4.72 1.36 10.20
N ALA A 175 -5.29 1.97 9.16
CA ALA A 175 -6.26 3.06 9.33
C ALA A 175 -7.54 2.65 10.08
N ILE A 176 -7.98 1.40 9.95
CA ILE A 176 -9.18 0.89 10.63
C ILE A 176 -8.91 0.39 12.06
N ASN A 177 -7.71 -0.13 12.32
CA ASN A 177 -7.40 -0.81 13.58
C ASN A 177 -6.60 0.05 14.57
N SER A 178 -5.87 1.05 14.08
CA SER A 178 -5.00 1.86 14.92
C SER A 178 -5.78 2.90 15.73
N SER A 179 -5.33 3.11 16.96
CA SER A 179 -5.94 4.12 17.82
C SER A 179 -5.82 5.52 17.22
N ARG A 180 -6.89 6.30 17.34
CA ARG A 180 -6.95 7.70 16.90
C ARG A 180 -6.34 8.65 17.93
N THR A 181 -5.93 8.13 19.08
CA THR A 181 -5.21 8.87 20.11
C THR A 181 -3.71 8.95 19.83
N LEU A 182 -3.19 8.20 18.85
CA LEU A 182 -1.76 8.17 18.51
C LEU A 182 -1.38 9.36 17.63
N ASP A 183 -0.18 9.90 17.84
CA ASP A 183 0.41 10.96 17.04
C ASP A 183 1.00 10.41 15.74
N PRO A 184 0.60 10.89 14.55
CA PRO A 184 1.20 10.42 13.30
C PRO A 184 2.68 10.76 13.17
N ASN A 185 3.19 11.76 13.92
CA ASN A 185 4.58 12.20 13.84
C ASN A 185 5.44 11.64 14.97
N GLN A 186 4.93 10.70 15.78
CA GLN A 186 5.68 10.08 16.87
C GLN A 186 5.80 8.59 16.66
N SER A 187 6.96 8.06 17.00
CA SER A 187 7.17 6.61 17.06
C SER A 187 6.66 6.06 18.39
N TYR A 188 6.01 4.91 18.28
CA TYR A 188 5.50 4.09 19.38
C TYR A 188 6.20 2.74 19.36
N ILE A 189 6.17 2.00 20.46
CA ILE A 189 6.78 0.67 20.48
C ILE A 189 5.82 -0.32 19.82
N ALA A 190 6.31 -1.03 18.81
CA ALA A 190 5.66 -2.22 18.25
C ALA A 190 6.73 -3.30 18.04
N ASN A 191 6.46 -4.52 18.48
CA ASN A 191 7.41 -5.63 18.51
C ASN A 191 8.80 -5.26 19.08
N TYR A 192 8.81 -4.55 20.22
CA TYR A 192 10.01 -4.09 20.94
C TYR A 192 10.88 -3.08 20.20
N THR A 193 10.41 -2.53 19.08
CA THR A 193 11.13 -1.49 18.34
C THR A 193 10.28 -0.25 18.14
N ASP A 194 10.94 0.89 17.91
CA ASP A 194 10.25 2.10 17.48
C ASP A 194 9.60 1.88 16.13
N PHE A 195 8.30 2.20 16.05
CA PHE A 195 7.47 2.02 14.89
C PHE A 195 6.68 3.30 14.62
N ASN A 196 6.71 3.73 13.36
CA ASN A 196 5.80 4.73 12.82
C ASN A 196 5.38 4.29 11.43
N ILE A 197 4.07 4.15 11.20
CA ILE A 197 3.54 3.66 9.93
C ILE A 197 3.97 4.53 8.72
N LEU A 198 4.18 5.83 8.89
CA LEU A 198 4.63 6.71 7.82
C LEU A 198 6.08 6.40 7.45
N ASP A 199 6.96 6.31 8.45
CA ASP A 199 8.37 5.96 8.27
C ASP A 199 8.51 4.55 7.67
N GLU A 200 7.72 3.60 8.16
CA GLU A 200 7.68 2.23 7.63
C GLU A 200 7.23 2.20 6.17
N LEU A 201 6.25 3.02 5.76
CA LEU A 201 5.84 3.08 4.35
C LEU A 201 6.91 3.74 3.46
N GLU A 202 7.72 4.64 4.01
CA GLU A 202 8.82 5.28 3.29
C GLU A 202 10.01 4.34 3.08
N GLU A 203 10.36 3.54 4.09
CA GLU A 203 11.55 2.69 4.10
C GLU A 203 11.28 1.22 3.75
N ASN A 204 10.09 0.70 4.08
CA ASN A 204 9.71 -0.71 3.89
C ASN A 204 8.72 -0.89 2.73
N TYR A 205 9.27 -0.98 1.53
CA TYR A 205 8.49 -1.14 0.30
C TYR A 205 9.14 -2.13 -0.66
N ILE A 206 8.34 -2.60 -1.62
CA ILE A 206 8.76 -3.50 -2.69
C ILE A 206 8.62 -2.78 -4.02
N ASP A 207 9.73 -2.74 -4.77
CA ASP A 207 9.74 -2.32 -6.17
C ASP A 207 9.57 -3.52 -7.11
N LEU A 208 8.45 -3.55 -7.82
CA LEU A 208 8.09 -4.58 -8.79
C LEU A 208 8.26 -4.04 -10.21
N LYS A 209 9.28 -4.55 -10.91
CA LYS A 209 9.51 -4.28 -12.33
C LYS A 209 9.19 -5.51 -13.14
N SER A 210 8.23 -5.42 -14.07
CA SER A 210 7.86 -6.53 -14.95
C SER A 210 7.85 -6.11 -16.42
N THR A 211 8.30 -7.01 -17.27
CA THR A 211 8.27 -6.88 -18.73
C THR A 211 7.49 -8.04 -19.30
N ASP A 212 6.37 -7.77 -19.94
CA ASP A 212 5.54 -8.76 -20.61
C ASP A 212 5.73 -8.64 -22.13
N LEU A 213 6.09 -9.76 -22.76
CA LEU A 213 6.27 -9.86 -24.22
C LEU A 213 5.32 -10.95 -24.74
N ARG A 214 4.51 -10.61 -25.75
CA ARG A 214 3.64 -11.56 -26.44
C ARG A 214 3.82 -11.42 -27.94
N PHE A 215 4.16 -12.52 -28.60
CA PHE A 215 4.21 -12.65 -30.05
C PHE A 215 3.35 -13.83 -30.49
N GLN A 216 2.44 -13.61 -31.43
CA GLN A 216 1.59 -14.64 -32.01
C GLN A 216 1.57 -14.48 -33.52
N ALA A 217 1.64 -15.59 -34.24
CA ALA A 217 1.47 -15.65 -35.68
C ALA A 217 0.43 -16.74 -35.98
N GLN A 218 -0.54 -16.41 -36.83
CA GLN A 218 -1.61 -17.30 -37.24
C GLN A 218 -1.68 -17.34 -38.77
N LEU A 219 -1.64 -18.54 -39.33
CA LEU A 219 -1.73 -18.77 -40.76
C LEU A 219 -3.08 -19.40 -41.10
N LYS A 220 -3.87 -18.74 -41.94
CA LYS A 220 -5.15 -19.25 -42.43
C LYS A 220 -5.02 -19.66 -43.88
N TYR A 221 -5.42 -20.89 -44.20
CA TYR A 221 -5.41 -21.43 -45.56
C TYR A 221 -6.80 -21.96 -45.97
N LYS A 222 -7.26 -21.60 -47.18
CA LYS A 222 -8.53 -22.04 -47.75
C LYS A 222 -8.28 -23.11 -48.83
N LEU A 223 -8.64 -24.36 -48.52
CA LEU A 223 -8.49 -25.51 -49.43
C LEU A 223 -9.63 -25.59 -50.47
N LEU A 224 -10.87 -25.29 -50.07
CA LEU A 224 -12.08 -25.27 -50.90
C LEU A 224 -12.96 -24.06 -50.52
N LYS A 225 -13.88 -23.59 -51.38
CA LYS A 225 -14.77 -22.43 -51.09
C LYS A 225 -15.49 -22.52 -49.73
N LYS A 226 -15.66 -23.73 -49.16
CA LYS A 226 -16.32 -24.01 -47.88
C LYS A 226 -15.43 -24.58 -46.77
N LEU A 227 -14.13 -24.82 -46.99
CA LEU A 227 -13.22 -25.44 -45.99
C LEU A 227 -12.05 -24.50 -45.66
N ARG A 228 -11.89 -24.15 -44.37
CA ARG A 228 -10.85 -23.23 -43.86
C ARG A 228 -10.05 -23.92 -42.75
N LEU A 229 -8.73 -23.96 -42.90
CA LEU A 229 -7.80 -24.41 -41.85
C LEU A 229 -7.13 -23.18 -41.20
N VAL A 230 -6.93 -23.25 -39.89
CA VAL A 230 -6.30 -22.21 -39.08
C VAL A 230 -5.18 -22.87 -38.28
N PHE A 231 -3.96 -22.36 -38.44
CA PHE A 231 -2.74 -22.82 -37.77
C PHE A 231 -2.16 -21.71 -36.92
#